data_AF-A0A7R7B549-F1
#
_entry.id   AF-A0A7R7B549-F1
#
_cell.length_a   1.000
_cell.length_b   1.000
_cell.length_c   1.000
_cell.angle_alpha   90.00
_cell.angle_beta   90.00
_cell.angle_gamma   90.00
#
_symmetry.space_group_name_H-M   'P 1'
#
loop_
_entity.id
_entity.type
_entity.pdbx_description
1 polymer ?
#
loop_
_entity_poly.entity_id
_entity_poly.type
_entity_poly.pdbx_seq_one_letter_code
_entity_poly.pdbx_strand_id
1 'polypeptide(L)' 'MSGSATIAWSIDFPQRGTERIEIMPGLRIVGYRRAVSIAFAVEREQVLILGIFYAGRNITPELLEKRL' A
#
# COMPACT_ATOMS: atom_id res chain seq x y z
N MET A 1 4.48 17.86 -7.45
CA MET A 1 3.38 17.81 -6.46
C MET A 1 3.22 16.37 -5.99
N SER A 2 4.07 15.92 -5.06
CA SER A 2 3.94 14.61 -4.42
C SER A 2 3.24 14.84 -3.07
N GLY A 3 1.97 14.45 -2.98
CA GLY A 3 1.17 14.60 -1.77
C GLY A 3 1.60 13.56 -0.74
N SER A 4 2.33 13.98 0.29
CA SER A 4 2.56 13.18 1.49
C SER A 4 1.22 13.00 2.20
N ALA A 5 0.56 11.87 1.95
CA ALA A 5 -0.67 11.51 2.64
C ALA A 5 -0.30 10.84 3.97
N THR A 6 -0.23 11.65 5.03
CA THR A 6 -0.12 11.15 6.41
C THR A 6 -1.43 10.48 6.80
N ILE A 7 -1.56 9.20 6.48
CA ILE A 7 -2.65 8.35 6.95
C ILE A 7 -2.42 8.03 8.43
N ALA A 8 -3.16 8.72 9.31
CA ALA A 8 -3.07 8.66 10.78
C ALA A 8 -3.49 7.31 11.42
N TRP A 9 -3.33 6.18 10.73
CA TRP A 9 -3.64 4.84 11.23
C TRP A 9 -2.40 3.95 11.41
N SER A 10 -1.18 4.46 11.11
CA SER A 10 0.00 3.62 10.91
C SER A 10 1.01 3.57 12.07
N ILE A 11 0.84 4.36 13.14
CA ILE A 11 1.90 4.47 14.17
C ILE A 11 1.93 3.24 15.09
N ASP A 12 0.81 2.55 15.29
CA ASP A 12 0.76 1.41 16.23
C ASP A 12 0.99 0.03 15.60
N PHE A 13 0.75 -0.17 14.30
CA PHE A 13 0.81 -1.50 13.66
C PHE A 13 1.25 -1.48 12.19
N PRO A 14 2.53 -1.20 11.89
CA PRO A 14 3.07 -1.22 10.52
C PRO A 14 2.99 -2.61 9.85
N GLN A 15 2.69 -3.65 10.62
CA GLN A 15 2.54 -5.04 10.16
C GLN A 15 1.11 -5.39 9.68
N ARG A 16 0.13 -4.47 9.74
CA ARG A 16 -1.23 -4.74 9.22
C ARG A 16 -1.26 -4.73 7.69
N GLY A 17 -1.92 -5.74 7.12
CA GLY A 17 -2.05 -5.94 5.67
C GLY A 17 -1.29 -7.18 5.23
N THR A 18 -1.73 -7.81 4.15
CA THR A 18 -1.01 -8.97 3.62
C THR A 18 0.22 -8.47 2.88
N GLU A 19 1.39 -8.94 3.30
CA GLU A 19 2.64 -8.70 2.58
C GLU A 19 2.60 -9.46 1.25
N ARG A 20 3.03 -8.78 0.19
CA ARG A 20 3.08 -9.31 -1.18
C ARG A 20 4.53 -9.43 -1.61
N ILE A 21 5.26 -10.28 -0.89
CA ILE A 21 6.70 -10.51 -1.10
C ILE A 21 7.00 -11.05 -2.51
N GLU A 22 6.03 -11.73 -3.12
CA GLU A 22 6.11 -12.23 -4.49
C GLU A 22 6.20 -11.11 -5.54
N ILE A 23 5.84 -9.87 -5.17
CA ILE A 23 5.93 -8.69 -6.04
C ILE A 23 7.15 -7.86 -5.63
N MET A 24 7.24 -7.52 -4.33
CA MET A 24 8.38 -6.78 -3.79
C MET A 24 8.44 -6.94 -2.26
N PRO A 25 9.63 -7.17 -1.68
CA PRO A 25 9.81 -7.14 -0.22
C PRO A 25 9.30 -5.83 0.39
N GLY A 26 8.51 -5.90 1.46
CA GLY A 26 7.97 -4.73 2.14
C GLY A 26 6.71 -4.11 1.49
N LEU A 27 6.25 -4.63 0.34
CA LEU A 27 4.97 -4.25 -0.24
C LEU A 27 3.80 -4.80 0.58
N ARG A 28 2.88 -3.93 0.97
CA ARG A 28 1.69 -4.26 1.75
C ARG A 28 0.44 -3.70 1.11
N ILE A 29 -0.65 -4.44 1.25
CA ILE A 29 -1.99 -4.00 0.85
C ILE A 29 -2.90 -3.99 2.08
N VAL A 30 -3.52 -2.84 2.35
CA VAL A 30 -4.54 -2.71 3.40
C VAL A 30 -5.89 -2.31 2.80
N GLY A 31 -6.94 -2.98 3.24
CA GLY A 31 -8.32 -2.61 2.90
C GLY A 31 -8.88 -1.56 3.87
N TYR A 32 -9.47 -0.49 3.34
CA TYR A 32 -10.23 0.51 4.08
C TYR A 32 -11.72 0.45 3.70
N ARG A 33 -12.58 0.35 4.72
CA ARG A 33 -14.06 0.32 4.60
C ARG A 33 -14.61 -0.66 3.55
N ARG A 34 -13.91 -1.76 3.25
CA ARG A 34 -14.26 -2.77 2.23
C ARG A 34 -14.44 -2.22 0.80
N ALA A 35 -14.05 -0.97 0.56
CA ALA A 35 -14.27 -0.28 -0.71
C ALA A 35 -12.97 0.23 -1.32
N VAL A 36 -11.92 0.36 -0.52
CA VAL A 36 -10.64 0.93 -0.93
C VAL A 36 -9.52 -0.01 -0.52
N SER A 37 -8.60 -0.27 -1.43
CA SER A 37 -7.36 -1.01 -1.16
C SER A 37 -6.18 -0.09 -1.39
N ILE A 38 -5.30 0.03 -0.41
CA ILE A 38 -4.13 0.90 -0.44
C ILE A 38 -2.89 0.01 -0.52
N ALA A 39 -2.13 0.13 -1.60
CA ALA A 39 -0.83 -0.50 -1.75
C ALA A 39 0.26 0.47 -1.32
N PHE A 40 1.14 0.03 -0.42
CA PHE A 40 2.22 0.84 0.12
C PHE A 40 3.46 0.00 0.41
N ALA A 41 4.62 0.64 0.39
CA ALA A 41 5.88 0.06 0.84
C ALA A 41 6.39 0.81 2.07
N VAL A 42 7.03 0.09 2.99
CA VAL A 42 7.67 0.67 4.17
C VAL A 42 9.18 0.64 3.96
N GLU A 43 9.81 1.80 3.89
CA GLU A 43 11.25 1.94 3.77
C GLU A 43 11.79 2.71 4.97
N ARG A 44 12.61 2.07 5.82
CA ARG A 44 13.21 2.68 7.02
C ARG A 44 12.16 3.40 7.89
N GLU A 45 12.00 4.71 7.73
CA GLU A 45 11.09 5.57 8.51
C GLU A 45 10.00 6.23 7.66
N GLN A 46 9.88 5.86 6.38
CA GLN A 46 8.92 6.42 5.44
C GLN A 46 7.98 5.34 4.88
N VAL A 47 6.75 5.78 4.59
CA VAL A 47 5.74 4.96 3.92
C VAL A 47 5.50 5.55 2.53
N LEU A 48 5.80 4.77 1.50
CA LEU A 48 5.53 5.13 0.12
C LEU A 48 4.16 4.57 -0.29
N ILE A 49 3.22 5.44 -0.64
CA ILE A 49 1.94 5.02 -1.20
C ILE A 49 2.11 4.77 -2.70
N LEU A 50 2.04 3.51 -3.09
CA LEU A 50 2.18 3.09 -4.49
C LEU A 50 0.86 3.19 -5.25
N GLY A 51 -0.27 3.05 -4.55
CA GLY A 51 -1.57 3.21 -5.19
C GLY A 51 -2.76 3.10 -4.26
N ILE A 52 -3.86 3.76 -4.66
CA ILE A 52 -5.16 3.67 -4.00
C ILE A 52 -6.16 3.14 -5.04
N PHE A 53 -6.76 1.98 -4.76
CA PHE A 53 -7.64 1.27 -5.66
C PHE A 53 -9.04 1.21 -5.08
N TYR A 54 -10.05 1.62 -5.85
CA TYR A 54 -11.45 1.62 -5.43
C TYR A 54 -12.20 0.39 -5.94
N ALA A 55 -13.27 0.02 -5.23
CA ALA A 55 -14.30 -0.95 -5.63
C ALA A 55 -13.79 -2.38 -5.90
N GLY A 56 -12.81 -2.85 -5.14
CA GLY A 56 -12.33 -4.24 -5.26
C GLY A 56 -11.64 -4.53 -6.59
N ARG A 57 -11.12 -3.49 -7.28
CA ARG A 57 -10.30 -3.68 -8.47
C ARG A 57 -9.16 -4.62 -8.13
N ASN A 58 -9.00 -5.68 -8.93
CA ASN A 58 -7.99 -6.70 -8.66
C ASN A 58 -6.61 -6.04 -8.72
N ILE A 59 -5.88 -6.08 -7.61
CA ILE A 59 -4.53 -5.52 -7.55
C ILE A 59 -3.60 -6.59 -8.10
N THR A 60 -3.12 -6.38 -9.32
CA THR A 60 -2.18 -7.30 -9.96
C THR A 60 -0.74 -6.82 -9.80
N PRO A 61 0.25 -7.74 -9.79
CA PRO A 61 1.67 -7.38 -9.73
C PRO A 61 2.10 -6.38 -10.79
N GLU A 62 1.66 -6.55 -12.03
CA GLU A 62 2.06 -5.72 -13.18
C GLU A 62 1.61 -4.27 -13.03
N LEU A 63 0.52 -4.04 -12.28
CA LEU A 63 0.00 -2.71 -11.98
C LEU A 63 0.87 -1.96 -10.96
N LEU A 64 1.53 -2.71 -10.07
CA LEU A 64 2.38 -2.19 -9.01
C LEU A 64 3.81 -2.00 -9.47
N GLU A 65 4.34 -2.93 -10.28
CA GLU A 65 5.68 -2.81 -10.88
C GLU A 65 5.88 -1.50 -11.63
N LYS A 66 4.86 -1.01 -12.33
CA LYS A 66 4.91 0.28 -13.06
C LYS A 66 4.95 1.52 -12.17
N ARG A 67 4.84 1.36 -10.84
CA ARG A 67 4.77 2.45 -9.86
C ARG A 67 5.87 2.39 -8.80
N LEU A 68 6.72 1.37 -8.86
CA LEU A 68 8.02 1.32 -8.19
C LEU A 68 9.00 2.21 -8.95
#